data_AF-A0A965RK82-F1
#
_entry.id   AF-A0A965RK82-F1
#
_cell.length_a   1.000
_cell.length_b   1.000
_cell.length_c   1.000
_cell.angle_alpha   90.00
_cell.angle_beta   90.00
_cell.angle_gamma   90.00
#
_symmetry.space_group_name_H-M   'P 1'
#
loop_
_entity.id
_entity.type
_entity.pdbx_description
1 polymer ?
#
loop_
_entity_poly.entity_id
_entity_poly.type
_entity_poly.pdbx_seq_one_letter_code
_entity_poly.pdbx_strand_id
1 'polypeptide(L)'
;MGAIASPMDQVNPLQELKSLWNGQLPAFESMDAINELMQVFAMGLWNQLSAHCDPGHPFELTTPIAINNNKDLKLYSKIKHDEIECFFTGFFQGQDKIKLLPEISESLDVLEDVSDMFAATAAMPTKPGAKDLPISNFAEKLKQLGMIAQREINIIVVSAAQTRRQGGSPSRTLH
;
A
#
# COMPACT_ATOMS: atom_id res chain seq x y z
N MET A 1 5.33 0.34 -0.47
CA MET A 1 4.96 1.56 -1.22
C MET A 1 4.55 2.71 -0.31
N GLY A 2 3.65 2.50 0.66
CA GLY A 2 3.21 3.55 1.60
C GLY A 2 4.34 4.33 2.27
N ALA A 3 5.36 3.63 2.81
CA ALA A 3 6.53 4.25 3.42
C ALA A 3 7.27 5.20 2.47
N ILE A 4 7.43 4.81 1.19
CA ILE A 4 8.04 5.68 0.17
C ILE A 4 7.15 6.88 -0.15
N ALA A 5 5.83 6.73 -0.10
CA ALA A 5 4.88 7.82 -0.33
C ALA A 5 4.66 8.73 0.89
N SER A 6 5.17 8.34 2.07
CA SER A 6 4.93 9.08 3.30
C SER A 6 5.45 10.53 3.21
N PRO A 7 4.69 11.52 3.67
CA PRO A 7 5.13 12.92 3.72
C PRO A 7 6.11 13.21 4.87
N MET A 8 6.45 12.20 5.69
CA MET A 8 7.42 12.35 6.77
C MET A 8 8.83 12.62 6.22
N ASP A 9 9.50 13.64 6.75
CA ASP A 9 10.78 14.16 6.22
C ASP A 9 11.93 13.13 6.20
N GLN A 10 11.83 12.03 6.97
CA GLN A 10 12.86 10.99 7.05
C GLN A 10 12.26 9.59 7.27
N VAL A 11 11.68 9.00 6.22
CA VAL A 11 11.46 7.54 6.24
C VAL A 11 12.80 6.85 6.08
N ASN A 12 13.19 6.08 7.09
CA ASN A 12 14.47 5.39 7.13
C ASN A 12 14.33 3.97 6.53
N PRO A 13 14.95 3.66 5.38
CA PRO A 13 14.84 2.35 4.75
C PRO A 13 15.29 1.20 5.67
N LEU A 14 16.27 1.43 6.56
CA LEU A 14 16.71 0.42 7.51
C LEU A 14 15.66 0.15 8.61
N GLN A 15 14.87 1.15 9.00
CA GLN A 15 13.77 0.94 9.93
C GLN A 15 12.62 0.17 9.27
N GLU A 16 12.34 0.47 8.00
CA GLU A 16 11.38 -0.31 7.19
C GLU A 16 11.85 -1.76 6.99
N LEU A 17 13.14 -1.99 6.78
CA LEU A 17 13.68 -3.35 6.71
C LEU A 17 13.52 -4.09 8.05
N LYS A 18 13.74 -3.40 9.18
CA LYS A 18 13.55 -3.98 10.53
C LYS A 18 12.09 -4.32 10.82
N SER A 19 11.14 -3.55 10.32
CA SER A 19 9.71 -3.80 10.55
C SER A 19 9.26 -5.15 9.97
N LEU A 20 9.92 -5.63 8.91
CA LEU A 20 9.71 -6.97 8.35
C LEU A 20 10.02 -8.10 9.35
N TRP A 21 10.86 -7.84 10.36
CA TRP A 21 11.19 -8.76 11.44
C TRP A 21 10.78 -8.20 12.83
N ASN A 22 9.58 -7.64 12.94
CA ASN A 22 9.04 -7.13 14.21
C ASN A 22 9.96 -6.11 14.91
N GLY A 23 10.73 -5.34 14.14
CA GLY A 23 11.64 -4.30 14.63
C GLY A 23 13.06 -4.77 14.96
N GLN A 24 13.36 -6.07 14.86
CA GLN A 24 14.70 -6.61 15.14
C GLN A 24 15.18 -7.49 13.99
N LEU A 25 16.30 -7.12 13.37
CA LEU A 25 16.87 -7.97 12.33
C LEU A 25 17.29 -9.34 12.90
N PRO A 26 17.21 -10.41 12.10
CA PRO A 26 17.73 -11.71 12.50
C PRO A 26 19.24 -11.65 12.76
N ALA A 27 19.75 -12.67 13.46
CA ALA A 27 21.21 -12.81 13.61
C ALA A 27 21.84 -13.10 12.23
N PHE A 28 22.89 -12.36 11.89
CA PHE A 28 23.68 -12.57 10.69
C PHE A 28 25.04 -13.17 11.06
N GLU A 29 25.58 -13.99 10.16
CA GLU A 29 26.88 -14.65 10.36
C GLU A 29 28.07 -13.68 10.30
N SER A 30 27.88 -12.51 9.65
CA SER A 30 28.92 -11.49 9.52
C SER A 30 28.33 -10.10 9.20
N MET A 31 29.18 -9.06 9.33
CA MET A 31 28.84 -7.71 8.85
C MET A 31 28.72 -7.66 7.32
N ASP A 32 29.41 -8.54 6.60
CA ASP A 32 29.31 -8.61 5.14
C ASP A 32 27.92 -9.09 4.71
N ALA A 33 27.33 -10.07 5.41
CA ALA A 33 25.96 -10.51 5.16
C ALA A 33 24.92 -9.40 5.40
N ILE A 34 25.16 -8.53 6.38
CA ILE A 34 24.31 -7.34 6.62
C ILE A 34 24.46 -6.34 5.47
N ASN A 35 25.68 -6.07 5.02
CA ASN A 35 25.94 -5.16 3.93
C ASN A 35 25.31 -5.66 2.62
N GLU A 36 25.39 -6.95 2.34
CA GLU A 36 24.76 -7.58 1.17
C GLU A 36 23.22 -7.44 1.23
N LEU A 37 22.60 -7.76 2.37
CA LEU A 37 21.16 -7.56 2.55
C LEU A 37 20.77 -6.10 2.34
N MET A 38 21.51 -5.16 2.91
CA MET A 38 21.25 -3.73 2.76
C MET A 38 21.40 -3.28 1.31
N GLN A 39 22.40 -3.81 0.59
CA GLN A 39 22.60 -3.53 -0.82
C GLN A 39 21.43 -4.06 -1.65
N VAL A 40 21.02 -5.31 -1.45
CA VAL A 40 19.88 -5.93 -2.14
C VAL A 40 18.58 -5.19 -1.82
N PHE A 41 18.35 -4.83 -0.57
CA PHE A 41 17.14 -4.11 -0.17
C PHE A 41 17.11 -2.67 -0.72
N ALA A 42 18.17 -1.90 -0.51
CA ALA A 42 18.22 -0.50 -0.94
C ALA A 42 18.27 -0.38 -2.47
N MET A 43 19.19 -1.11 -3.12
CA MET A 43 19.35 -1.02 -4.57
C MET A 43 18.30 -1.82 -5.35
N GLY A 44 17.92 -2.98 -4.84
CA GLY A 44 16.95 -3.87 -5.48
C GLY A 44 15.52 -3.41 -5.23
N LEU A 45 15.06 -3.42 -3.99
CA LEU A 45 13.64 -3.17 -3.70
C LEU A 45 13.30 -1.68 -3.58
N TRP A 46 14.03 -0.96 -2.73
CA TRP A 46 13.69 0.43 -2.38
C TRP A 46 13.79 1.37 -3.58
N ASN A 47 14.87 1.28 -4.34
CA ASN A 47 15.08 2.11 -5.53
C ASN A 47 14.07 1.78 -6.64
N GLN A 48 13.76 0.50 -6.86
CA GLN A 48 12.73 0.10 -7.84
C GLN A 48 11.35 0.63 -7.45
N LEU A 49 10.97 0.49 -6.17
CA LEU A 49 9.70 1.04 -5.70
C LEU A 49 9.65 2.57 -5.78
N SER A 50 10.78 3.24 -5.50
CA SER A 50 10.89 4.69 -5.60
C SER A 50 10.77 5.20 -7.05
N ALA A 51 11.05 4.35 -8.05
CA ALA A 51 10.83 4.71 -9.45
C ALA A 51 9.34 4.98 -9.74
N HIS A 52 8.42 4.35 -9.00
CA HIS A 52 6.98 4.58 -9.15
C HIS A 52 6.49 5.94 -8.64
N CYS A 53 7.37 6.74 -8.02
CA CYS A 53 7.09 8.16 -7.76
C CYS A 53 7.10 9.02 -9.04
N ASP A 54 7.55 8.48 -10.16
CA ASP A 54 7.43 9.09 -11.47
C ASP A 54 6.07 8.72 -12.10
N PRO A 55 5.22 9.69 -12.49
CA PRO A 55 3.96 9.40 -13.18
C PRO A 55 4.15 8.61 -14.49
N GLY A 56 5.34 8.61 -15.10
CA GLY A 56 5.66 7.77 -16.26
C GLY A 56 5.79 6.28 -15.96
N HIS A 57 5.86 5.89 -14.68
CA HIS A 57 6.10 4.52 -14.23
C HIS A 57 5.13 4.15 -13.08
N PRO A 58 3.81 4.10 -13.32
CA PRO A 58 2.84 3.90 -12.23
C PRO A 58 3.07 2.59 -11.47
N PHE A 59 2.79 2.61 -10.17
CA PHE A 59 2.76 1.42 -9.32
C PHE A 59 1.53 0.57 -9.66
N GLU A 60 1.71 -0.76 -9.69
CA GLU A 60 0.64 -1.71 -9.93
C GLU A 60 0.36 -2.53 -8.67
N LEU A 61 -0.92 -2.69 -8.33
CA LEU A 61 -1.32 -3.64 -7.30
C LEU A 61 -1.25 -5.06 -7.85
N THR A 62 -1.14 -6.06 -6.96
CA THR A 62 -0.99 -7.47 -7.35
C THR A 62 -2.08 -7.89 -8.34
N THR A 63 -1.68 -8.46 -9.47
CA THR A 63 -2.59 -8.86 -10.54
C THR A 63 -3.69 -9.81 -10.02
N PRO A 64 -4.95 -9.65 -10.47
CA PRO A 64 -6.04 -10.47 -9.98
C PRO A 64 -5.81 -11.97 -10.22
N ILE A 65 -6.05 -12.78 -9.18
CA ILE A 65 -6.33 -14.20 -9.34
C ILE A 65 -7.63 -14.34 -10.14
N ALA A 66 -7.76 -15.36 -11.00
CA ALA A 66 -9.02 -15.65 -11.67
C ALA A 66 -10.12 -15.91 -10.63
N ILE A 67 -11.19 -15.11 -10.64
CA ILE A 67 -12.31 -15.21 -9.71
C ILE A 67 -13.36 -16.14 -10.31
N ASN A 68 -13.31 -17.43 -9.97
CA ASN A 68 -14.21 -18.43 -10.54
C ASN A 68 -15.30 -18.87 -9.56
N ASN A 69 -15.06 -18.68 -8.26
CA ASN A 69 -15.96 -19.11 -7.19
C ASN A 69 -15.92 -18.14 -6.00
N ASN A 70 -16.80 -18.37 -5.03
CA ASN A 70 -16.91 -17.54 -3.82
C ASN A 70 -15.63 -17.51 -2.96
N LYS A 71 -14.81 -18.58 -2.97
CA LYS A 71 -13.53 -18.59 -2.25
C LYS A 71 -12.52 -17.68 -2.95
N ASP A 72 -12.43 -17.75 -4.26
CA ASP A 72 -11.52 -16.89 -5.06
C ASP A 72 -11.88 -15.42 -4.88
N LEU A 73 -13.18 -15.11 -4.84
CA LEU A 73 -13.72 -13.78 -4.60
C LEU A 73 -13.29 -13.24 -3.23
N LYS A 74 -13.46 -14.02 -2.16
CA LYS A 74 -13.02 -13.63 -0.81
C LYS A 74 -11.52 -13.47 -0.72
N LEU A 75 -10.76 -14.37 -1.36
CA LEU A 75 -9.30 -14.30 -1.39
C LEU A 75 -8.82 -13.04 -2.11
N TYR A 76 -9.38 -12.75 -3.29
CA TYR A 76 -9.08 -11.52 -4.03
C TYR A 76 -9.34 -10.28 -3.18
N SER A 77 -10.51 -10.21 -2.55
CA SER A 77 -10.86 -9.08 -1.68
C SER A 77 -9.95 -8.97 -0.47
N LYS A 78 -9.58 -10.10 0.16
CA LYS A 78 -8.62 -10.10 1.26
C LYS A 78 -7.27 -9.56 0.82
N ILE A 79 -6.74 -10.03 -0.30
CA ILE A 79 -5.46 -9.55 -0.84
C ILE A 79 -5.51 -8.03 -1.07
N LYS A 80 -6.58 -7.54 -1.71
CA LYS A 80 -6.71 -6.10 -2.00
C LYS A 80 -6.85 -5.24 -0.75
N HIS A 81 -7.63 -5.70 0.24
CA HIS A 81 -7.70 -5.05 1.55
C HIS A 81 -6.32 -5.02 2.21
N ASP A 82 -5.64 -6.17 2.32
CA ASP A 82 -4.33 -6.27 2.97
C ASP A 82 -3.28 -5.37 2.26
N GLU A 83 -3.32 -5.25 0.93
CA GLU A 83 -2.46 -4.33 0.16
C GLU A 83 -2.70 -2.85 0.53
N ILE A 84 -3.97 -2.44 0.63
CA ILE A 84 -4.35 -1.06 0.98
C ILE A 84 -3.98 -0.77 2.44
N GLU A 85 -4.23 -1.70 3.36
CA GLU A 85 -3.85 -1.57 4.78
C GLU A 85 -2.33 -1.47 4.96
N CYS A 86 -1.56 -2.26 4.21
CA CYS A 86 -0.10 -2.15 4.22
C CYS A 86 0.37 -0.81 3.64
N PHE A 87 -0.35 -0.28 2.64
CA PHE A 87 -0.10 1.06 2.14
C PHE A 87 -0.37 2.12 3.21
N PHE A 88 -1.52 2.10 3.89
CA PHE A 88 -1.84 3.04 4.97
C PHE A 88 -0.83 2.97 6.12
N THR A 89 -0.53 1.76 6.61
CA THR A 89 0.44 1.54 7.68
C THR A 89 1.79 2.18 7.33
N GLY A 90 2.27 1.93 6.11
CA GLY A 90 3.49 2.53 5.62
C GLY A 90 3.37 4.05 5.41
N PHE A 91 2.24 4.55 4.93
CA PHE A 91 2.07 5.97 4.64
C PHE A 91 2.06 6.82 5.92
N PHE A 92 1.33 6.37 6.94
CA PHE A 92 1.18 7.09 8.20
C PHE A 92 2.34 6.90 9.17
N GLN A 93 3.18 5.86 9.01
CA GLN A 93 4.38 5.65 9.83
C GLN A 93 4.07 5.65 11.35
N GLY A 94 2.88 5.16 11.74
CA GLY A 94 2.41 5.15 13.12
C GLY A 94 2.03 6.51 13.71
N GLN A 95 1.84 7.55 12.88
CA GLN A 95 1.39 8.86 13.32
C GLN A 95 -0.13 9.02 13.17
N ASP A 96 -0.80 9.48 14.24
CA ASP A 96 -2.25 9.73 14.23
C ASP A 96 -2.65 11.00 13.47
N LYS A 97 -1.71 11.95 13.32
CA LYS A 97 -1.97 13.24 12.66
C LYS A 97 -0.79 13.61 11.77
N ILE A 98 -1.08 13.75 10.49
CA ILE A 98 -0.14 14.21 9.48
C ILE A 98 -0.79 15.36 8.72
N LYS A 99 -0.02 16.40 8.41
CA LYS A 99 -0.49 17.47 7.53
C LYS A 99 -0.43 16.98 6.09
N LEU A 100 -1.58 16.97 5.41
CA LEU A 100 -1.71 16.47 4.05
C LEU A 100 -2.17 17.58 3.10
N LEU A 101 -1.85 17.42 1.82
CA LEU A 101 -2.48 18.21 0.76
C LEU A 101 -3.93 17.75 0.55
N PRO A 102 -4.85 18.63 0.12
CA PRO A 102 -6.23 18.27 -0.15
C PRO A 102 -6.36 17.07 -1.09
N GLU A 103 -5.61 17.06 -2.20
CA GLU A 103 -5.62 15.96 -3.17
C GLU A 103 -5.22 14.60 -2.56
N ILE A 104 -4.22 14.59 -1.67
CA ILE A 104 -3.81 13.38 -0.96
C ILE A 104 -4.90 12.95 0.03
N SER A 105 -5.49 13.89 0.76
CA SER A 105 -6.59 13.61 1.70
C SER A 105 -7.78 12.99 0.98
N GLU A 106 -8.23 13.60 -0.12
CA GLU A 106 -9.35 13.11 -0.93
C GLU A 106 -9.08 11.69 -1.47
N SER A 107 -7.85 11.43 -1.92
CA SER A 107 -7.46 10.10 -2.40
C SER A 107 -7.43 9.06 -1.27
N LEU A 108 -7.01 9.44 -0.05
CA LEU A 108 -7.01 8.56 1.12
C LEU A 108 -8.43 8.20 1.55
N ASP A 109 -9.37 9.17 1.54
CA ASP A 109 -10.77 8.92 1.86
C ASP A 109 -11.39 7.89 0.89
N VAL A 110 -11.12 8.02 -0.41
CA VAL A 110 -11.55 7.04 -1.41
C VAL A 110 -10.91 5.67 -1.18
N LEU A 111 -9.64 5.62 -0.78
CA LEU A 111 -8.98 4.35 -0.46
C LEU A 111 -9.56 3.67 0.78
N GLU A 112 -9.97 4.44 1.80
CA GLU A 112 -10.60 3.91 3.00
C GLU A 112 -11.94 3.26 2.65
N ASP A 113 -12.79 3.96 1.89
CA ASP A 113 -14.06 3.42 1.38
C ASP A 113 -13.84 2.12 0.59
N VAL A 114 -12.85 2.10 -0.31
CA VAL A 114 -12.53 0.91 -1.11
C VAL A 114 -11.98 -0.23 -0.24
N SER A 115 -11.15 0.08 0.77
CA SER A 115 -10.62 -0.90 1.74
C SER A 115 -11.77 -1.57 2.50
N ASP A 116 -12.73 -0.78 2.98
CA ASP A 116 -13.91 -1.26 3.70
C ASP A 116 -14.79 -2.18 2.83
N MET A 117 -14.99 -1.83 1.56
CA MET A 117 -15.72 -2.69 0.62
C MET A 117 -15.03 -4.04 0.40
N PHE A 118 -13.70 -4.05 0.34
CA PHE A 118 -12.93 -5.28 0.25
C PHE A 118 -12.97 -6.09 1.55
N ALA A 119 -12.85 -5.45 2.71
CA ALA A 119 -12.95 -6.10 4.02
C ALA A 119 -14.31 -6.76 4.22
N ALA A 120 -15.40 -6.03 3.94
CA ALA A 120 -16.77 -6.54 4.01
C ALA A 120 -16.97 -7.75 3.09
N THR A 121 -16.39 -7.69 1.89
CA THR A 121 -16.45 -8.79 0.92
C THR A 121 -15.69 -10.03 1.39
N ALA A 122 -14.49 -9.86 1.93
CA ALA A 122 -13.68 -10.96 2.47
C ALA A 122 -14.37 -11.63 3.67
N ALA A 123 -15.06 -10.86 4.51
CA ALA A 123 -15.76 -11.32 5.70
C ALA A 123 -17.17 -11.92 5.43
N MET A 124 -17.68 -11.88 4.20
CA MET A 124 -19.03 -12.36 3.89
C MET A 124 -19.24 -13.81 4.35
N PRO A 125 -20.35 -14.14 5.03
CA PRO A 125 -20.61 -15.50 5.48
C PRO A 125 -20.86 -16.45 4.30
N THR A 126 -20.20 -17.60 4.30
CA THR A 126 -20.49 -18.67 3.31
C THR A 126 -21.69 -19.47 3.81
N LYS A 127 -22.86 -19.32 3.18
CA LYS A 127 -24.04 -20.14 3.50
C LYS A 127 -23.87 -21.54 2.90
N PRO A 128 -23.95 -22.63 3.70
CA PRO A 128 -23.95 -23.98 3.16
C PRO A 128 -25.14 -24.17 2.20
N GLY A 129 -24.88 -24.63 0.98
CA GLY A 129 -25.94 -24.89 -0.03
C GLY A 129 -26.53 -23.65 -0.71
N ALA A 130 -26.01 -22.44 -0.47
CA ALA A 130 -26.36 -21.30 -1.29
C ALA A 130 -25.87 -21.52 -2.72
N LYS A 131 -26.75 -21.30 -3.70
CA LYS A 131 -26.34 -21.20 -5.11
C LYS A 131 -25.31 -20.08 -5.21
N ASP A 132 -24.25 -20.29 -5.97
CA ASP A 132 -23.32 -19.22 -6.30
C ASP A 132 -24.15 -18.04 -6.85
N LEU A 133 -23.95 -16.85 -6.27
CA LEU A 133 -24.44 -15.61 -6.87
C LEU A 133 -23.90 -15.53 -8.32
N PRO A 134 -24.42 -14.65 -9.19
CA PRO A 134 -23.73 -14.34 -10.45
C PRO A 134 -22.37 -13.70 -10.13
N ILE A 135 -21.37 -14.54 -9.84
CA ILE A 135 -20.04 -14.16 -9.37
C ILE A 135 -19.38 -13.27 -10.41
N SER A 136 -19.70 -13.43 -11.70
CA SER A 136 -19.15 -12.61 -12.78
C SER A 136 -19.38 -11.12 -12.57
N ASN A 137 -20.62 -10.68 -12.36
CA ASN A 137 -20.95 -9.26 -12.25
C ASN A 137 -20.32 -8.64 -11.00
N PHE A 138 -20.32 -9.39 -9.89
CA PHE A 138 -19.72 -8.91 -8.65
C PHE A 138 -18.18 -8.91 -8.73
N ALA A 139 -17.59 -9.93 -9.33
CA ALA A 139 -16.14 -10.01 -9.59
C ALA A 139 -15.67 -8.85 -10.49
N GLU A 140 -16.43 -8.50 -11.52
CA GLU A 140 -16.14 -7.32 -12.35
C GLU A 140 -16.16 -6.03 -11.53
N LYS A 141 -17.14 -5.87 -10.63
CA LYS A 141 -17.19 -4.71 -9.73
C LYS A 141 -16.00 -4.65 -8.77
N LEU A 142 -15.60 -5.78 -8.18
CA LEU A 142 -14.40 -5.84 -7.34
C LEU A 142 -13.12 -5.51 -8.13
N LYS A 143 -13.02 -5.95 -9.38
CA LYS A 143 -11.90 -5.58 -10.26
C LYS A 143 -11.88 -4.07 -10.54
N GLN A 144 -13.05 -3.46 -10.78
CA GLN A 144 -13.18 -2.01 -10.92
C GLN A 144 -12.73 -1.27 -9.65
N LEU A 145 -13.12 -1.75 -8.46
CA LEU A 145 -12.64 -1.21 -7.19
C LEU A 145 -11.11 -1.34 -7.06
N GLY A 146 -10.53 -2.46 -7.51
CA GLY A 146 -9.07 -2.63 -7.53
C GLY A 146 -8.36 -1.64 -8.45
N MET A 147 -8.96 -1.31 -9.60
CA MET A 147 -8.43 -0.26 -10.49
C MET A 147 -8.54 1.13 -9.88
N ILE A 148 -9.63 1.42 -9.16
CA ILE A 148 -9.79 2.68 -8.42
C ILE A 148 -8.71 2.78 -7.33
N ALA A 149 -8.54 1.73 -6.51
CA ALA A 149 -7.51 1.71 -5.48
C ALA A 149 -6.10 1.96 -6.04
N GLN A 150 -5.76 1.30 -7.16
CA GLN A 150 -4.48 1.52 -7.82
C GLN A 150 -4.34 2.98 -8.29
N ARG A 151 -5.38 3.58 -8.87
CA ARG A 151 -5.36 4.98 -9.30
C ARG A 151 -5.10 5.92 -8.11
N GLU A 152 -5.86 5.78 -7.02
CA GLU A 152 -5.71 6.64 -5.85
C GLU A 152 -4.33 6.49 -5.19
N ILE A 153 -3.81 5.27 -5.09
CA ILE A 153 -2.43 5.03 -4.61
C ILE A 153 -1.42 5.79 -5.47
N ASN A 154 -1.57 5.75 -6.81
CA ASN A 154 -0.66 6.47 -7.71
C ASN A 154 -0.76 7.99 -7.57
N ILE A 155 -1.96 8.53 -7.36
CA ILE A 155 -2.16 9.97 -7.08
C ILE A 155 -1.39 10.33 -5.80
N ILE A 156 -1.60 9.60 -4.70
CA ILE A 156 -0.92 9.85 -3.42
C ILE A 156 0.61 9.79 -3.58
N VAL A 157 1.11 8.73 -4.23
CA VAL A 157 2.54 8.50 -4.46
C VAL A 157 3.18 9.65 -5.22
N VAL A 158 2.56 10.10 -6.31
CA VAL A 158 3.09 11.16 -7.17
C VAL A 158 2.98 12.52 -6.47
N SER A 159 1.84 12.86 -5.90
CA SER A 159 1.64 14.15 -5.22
C SER A 159 2.56 14.30 -4.01
N ALA A 160 2.78 13.23 -3.23
CA ALA A 160 3.75 13.24 -2.14
C ALA A 160 5.19 13.42 -2.64
N ALA A 161 5.57 12.74 -3.72
CA ALA A 161 6.90 12.89 -4.32
C ALA A 161 7.15 14.30 -4.88
N GLN A 162 6.16 14.89 -5.55
CA GLN A 162 6.26 16.27 -6.06
C GLN A 162 6.42 17.28 -4.93
N THR A 163 5.66 17.13 -3.85
CA THR A 163 5.74 18.01 -2.67
C THR A 163 7.15 18.02 -2.07
N ARG A 164 7.75 16.83 -1.91
CA ARG A 164 9.13 16.70 -1.42
C ARG A 164 10.16 17.36 -2.34
N ARG A 165 10.01 17.22 -3.66
CA ARG A 165 10.90 17.86 -4.65
C ARG A 165 10.80 19.39 -4.63
N GLN A 166 9.63 19.93 -4.33
CA GLN A 166 9.39 21.38 -4.29
C GLN A 166 9.81 22.03 -2.96
N GLY A 167 10.42 21.28 -2.02
CA GLY A 167 10.85 21.80 -0.73
C GLY A 167 9.68 22.17 0.20
N GLY A 168 8.48 21.64 -0.07
CA GLY A 168 7.31 21.77 0.79
C GLY A 168 7.46 20.90 2.05
N SER A 169 8.39 21.24 2.94
CA SER A 169 8.35 20.69 4.29
C SER A 169 7.03 21.12 4.95
N PRO A 170 6.34 20.25 5.71
CA PRO A 170 5.32 20.70 6.64
C PRO A 170 6.03 21.64 7.62
N SER A 171 5.82 22.95 7.46
CA SER A 171 6.45 23.96 8.30
C SER A 171 6.29 23.58 9.77
N ARG A 172 7.42 23.36 10.45
CA ARG A 172 7.51 23.30 11.91
C ARG A 172 6.75 24.49 12.49
N THR A 173 5.60 24.23 13.10
CA THR A 173 5.10 25.09 14.18
C THR A 173 5.11 24.26 15.45
N LEU A 174 6.20 24.42 16.20
CA LEU A 174 6.22 24.17 17.63
C LEU A 174 5.26 25.18 18.26
N HIS A 175 4.20 24.69 18.90
CA HIS A 175 3.47 25.42 19.94
C HIS A 175 3.81 24.80 21.28
#